data_AF-A0A0L0K6A4-F1
#
_entry.id   AF-A0A0L0K6A4-F1
#
_cell.length_a   1.000
_cell.length_b   1.000
_cell.length_c   1.000
_cell.angle_alpha   90.00
_cell.angle_beta   90.00
_cell.angle_gamma   90.00
#
_symmetry.space_group_name_H-M   'P 1'
#
loop_
_entity.id
_entity.type
_entity.pdbx_description
1 polymer ?
#
loop_
_entity_poly.entity_id
_entity_poly.type
_entity_poly.pdbx_seq_one_letter_code
_entity_poly.pdbx_strand_id
1 'polypeptide(L)'
;MTPATPGSYEPYGIPATRLEGHADAGYAGEAAVDRVPLQGAARGEHTHSELPIPRPRAIVQRASVRGQILDALRSALGTGELLPGEVYSAPALGDRFGVSATPVREAMQQLALEGAVEVVPNRGFRVVERGARELAELAEIRGLIEVPVILRLARTVPCERWAELGPLAEASVRAARSGCRATYAEADRAFHGALLGFSGNGQLVRIAEDLHRRTQQGGGDLSADAADHVRLVEALVGGDLETVRVLVGEHFG
;
A
#
# COMPACT_ATOMS: atom_id res chain seq x y z
N MET A 1 -35.69 43.18 -6.73
CA MET A 1 -34.49 42.40 -6.41
C MET A 1 -34.46 41.22 -7.36
N THR A 2 -33.64 41.31 -8.41
CA THR A 2 -33.55 40.34 -9.50
C THR A 2 -32.49 39.29 -9.15
N PRO A 3 -32.72 37.98 -9.32
CA PRO A 3 -31.67 36.99 -9.10
C PRO A 3 -30.77 36.89 -10.33
N ALA A 4 -29.46 36.85 -10.08
CA ALA A 4 -28.40 36.78 -11.06
C ALA A 4 -28.24 35.36 -11.65
N THR A 5 -28.01 35.29 -12.95
CA THR A 5 -27.67 34.10 -13.73
C THR A 5 -26.26 33.59 -13.37
N PRO A 6 -26.00 32.27 -13.26
CA PRO A 6 -24.64 31.75 -13.10
C PRO A 6 -23.91 31.70 -14.45
N GLY A 7 -22.68 32.22 -14.46
CA GLY A 7 -21.79 32.25 -15.63
C GLY A 7 -21.24 30.88 -16.02
N SER A 8 -21.07 30.71 -17.33
CA SER A 8 -20.46 29.58 -18.02
C SER A 8 -18.94 29.51 -17.78
N TYR A 9 -18.42 28.33 -17.45
CA TYR A 9 -16.99 28.06 -17.30
C TYR A 9 -16.47 27.36 -18.58
N GLU A 10 -15.59 28.02 -19.32
CA GLU A 10 -14.85 27.42 -20.45
C GLU A 10 -13.52 26.79 -19.94
N PRO A 11 -13.09 25.64 -20.50
CA PRO A 11 -11.88 24.96 -20.05
C PRO A 11 -10.60 25.50 -20.72
N TYR A 12 -9.54 25.63 -19.91
CA TYR A 12 -8.18 25.99 -20.33
C TYR A 12 -7.59 24.98 -21.33
N GLY A 13 -7.15 25.48 -22.49
CA GLY A 13 -6.29 24.76 -23.43
C GLY A 13 -4.81 24.90 -23.08
N ILE A 14 -4.04 23.81 -23.23
CA ILE A 14 -2.58 23.80 -23.14
C ILE A 14 -2.02 23.57 -24.55
N PRO A 15 -1.08 24.40 -25.05
CA PRO A 15 -0.46 24.18 -26.34
C PRO A 15 0.71 23.17 -26.25
N ALA A 16 0.82 22.31 -27.26
CA ALA A 16 1.93 21.39 -27.46
C ALA A 16 3.10 22.08 -28.19
N THR A 17 4.34 21.88 -27.71
CA THR A 17 5.54 22.18 -28.49
C THR A 17 6.49 20.98 -28.55
N ARG A 18 6.88 20.71 -29.80
CA ARG A 18 7.73 19.68 -30.39
C ARG A 18 9.21 20.06 -30.23
N LEU A 19 10.09 19.09 -29.97
CA LEU A 19 11.53 19.21 -30.22
C LEU A 19 12.05 17.96 -30.94
N GLU A 20 12.32 18.14 -32.24
CA GLU A 20 13.26 17.35 -33.05
C GLU A 20 14.68 17.83 -32.63
N GLY A 21 15.68 16.98 -32.36
CA GLY A 21 16.39 16.10 -33.28
C GLY A 21 17.72 16.76 -33.68
N HIS A 22 18.88 16.17 -33.34
CA HIS A 22 20.11 16.20 -34.15
C HIS A 22 21.22 15.32 -33.53
N ALA A 23 21.70 14.37 -34.35
CA ALA A 23 22.91 13.59 -34.19
C ALA A 23 24.13 14.36 -34.75
N ASP A 24 25.37 14.06 -34.34
CA ASP A 24 26.32 13.27 -35.17
C ASP A 24 27.70 12.99 -34.51
N ALA A 25 28.24 11.85 -34.92
CA ALA A 25 29.61 11.31 -35.06
C ALA A 25 30.87 11.90 -34.39
N GLY A 26 31.65 10.97 -33.79
CA GLY A 26 32.94 10.52 -34.34
C GLY A 26 34.25 11.12 -33.81
N TYR A 27 35.13 10.29 -33.23
CA TYR A 27 36.49 10.01 -33.75
C TYR A 27 37.24 8.98 -32.87
N ALA A 28 37.99 8.09 -33.52
CA ALA A 28 38.85 7.05 -32.97
C ALA A 28 40.33 7.50 -32.86
N GLY A 29 41.15 6.79 -32.08
CA GLY A 29 42.61 6.94 -32.07
C GLY A 29 43.37 5.98 -31.12
N GLU A 30 43.99 4.96 -31.71
CA GLU A 30 45.10 4.07 -31.27
C GLU A 30 46.34 4.83 -30.72
N ALA A 31 47.41 4.27 -30.13
CA ALA A 31 47.86 3.00 -29.53
C ALA A 31 49.29 3.25 -28.95
N ALA A 32 50.00 2.18 -28.52
CA ALA A 32 51.43 2.04 -28.16
C ALA A 32 51.77 2.26 -26.66
N VAL A 33 51.95 1.23 -25.82
CA VAL A 33 53.02 0.20 -25.73
C VAL A 33 54.40 0.76 -25.40
N ASP A 34 54.86 0.47 -24.18
CA ASP A 34 56.28 0.18 -23.94
C ASP A 34 56.44 -0.95 -22.90
N ARG A 35 57.30 -1.92 -23.22
CA ARG A 35 57.81 -3.01 -22.36
C ARG A 35 59.35 -2.83 -22.40
N VAL A 36 60.20 -3.18 -21.44
CA VAL A 36 60.46 -4.47 -20.75
C VAL A 36 61.50 -4.20 -19.60
N PRO A 37 62.14 -5.19 -18.92
CA PRO A 37 61.94 -5.63 -17.52
C PRO A 37 63.18 -5.42 -16.58
N LEU A 38 63.18 -6.02 -15.38
CA LEU A 38 64.23 -6.99 -14.95
C LEU A 38 63.89 -7.68 -13.59
N GLN A 39 64.33 -8.93 -13.48
CA GLN A 39 64.03 -9.97 -12.49
C GLN A 39 64.63 -9.76 -11.08
N GLY A 40 63.97 -10.35 -10.08
CA GLY A 40 64.56 -10.70 -8.79
C GLY A 40 63.62 -11.60 -7.97
N ALA A 41 63.90 -12.90 -7.92
CA ALA A 41 63.07 -13.93 -7.31
C ALA A 41 63.25 -14.02 -5.78
N ALA A 42 62.16 -14.26 -5.05
CA ALA A 42 62.18 -14.88 -3.72
C ALA A 42 60.86 -15.61 -3.43
N ARG A 43 60.88 -16.92 -3.71
CA ARG A 43 60.24 -18.07 -3.07
C ARG A 43 59.23 -17.81 -1.93
N GLY A 44 58.02 -18.36 -2.08
CA GLY A 44 57.02 -18.54 -1.03
C GLY A 44 55.75 -19.21 -1.56
N GLU A 45 55.79 -20.52 -1.77
CA GLU A 45 54.58 -21.33 -1.99
C GLU A 45 53.78 -21.41 -0.68
N HIS A 46 52.63 -20.75 -0.65
CA HIS A 46 51.51 -21.15 0.21
C HIS A 46 50.29 -21.32 -0.69
N THR A 47 50.11 -22.56 -1.17
CA THR A 47 48.86 -23.06 -1.71
C THR A 47 47.77 -22.98 -0.63
N HIS A 48 47.07 -21.85 -0.55
CA HIS A 48 45.70 -21.86 -0.05
C HIS A 48 44.78 -22.13 -1.23
N SER A 49 44.47 -23.41 -1.42
CA SER A 49 43.34 -23.83 -2.25
C SER A 49 42.07 -23.32 -1.56
N GLU A 50 41.61 -22.13 -1.94
CA GLU A 50 40.30 -21.63 -1.52
C GLU A 50 39.26 -22.46 -2.29
N LEU A 51 38.55 -23.32 -1.57
CA LEU A 51 37.41 -24.05 -2.12
C LEU A 51 36.32 -23.02 -2.51
N PRO A 52 35.69 -23.16 -3.68
CA PRO A 52 34.64 -22.23 -4.10
C PRO A 52 33.50 -22.20 -3.08
N ILE A 53 33.10 -21.00 -2.63
CA ILE A 53 31.93 -20.81 -1.78
C ILE A 53 30.73 -21.45 -2.48
N PRO A 54 30.04 -22.44 -1.87
CA PRO A 54 28.88 -23.06 -2.47
C PRO A 54 27.81 -22.00 -2.77
N ARG A 55 27.20 -22.06 -3.95
CA ARG A 55 26.12 -21.15 -4.37
C ARG A 55 25.04 -21.06 -3.29
N PRO A 56 24.44 -19.87 -3.05
CA PRO A 56 23.44 -19.71 -2.01
C PRO A 56 22.31 -20.73 -2.23
N ARG A 57 22.12 -21.60 -1.24
CA ARG A 57 20.91 -22.42 -1.15
C ARG A 57 19.70 -21.48 -1.06
N ALA A 58 18.57 -21.94 -1.59
CA ALA A 58 17.29 -21.22 -1.58
C ALA A 58 17.12 -20.43 -0.28
N ILE A 59 16.89 -19.11 -0.41
CA ILE A 59 16.64 -18.23 0.72
C ILE A 59 15.40 -18.79 1.43
N VAL A 60 15.62 -19.49 2.54
CA VAL A 60 14.53 -19.86 3.43
C VAL A 60 13.99 -18.53 3.95
N GLN A 61 12.82 -18.13 3.47
CA GLN A 61 12.09 -16.98 3.99
C GLN A 61 11.62 -17.30 5.41
N ARG A 62 12.54 -17.23 6.38
CA ARG A 62 12.18 -17.20 7.79
C ARG A 62 11.69 -15.78 8.04
N ALA A 63 10.40 -15.63 8.34
CA ALA A 63 9.85 -14.35 8.78
C ALA A 63 10.72 -13.83 9.94
N SER A 64 11.18 -12.59 9.86
CA SER A 64 11.99 -11.99 10.92
C SER A 64 11.17 -11.94 12.22
N VAL A 65 11.85 -12.00 13.37
CA VAL A 65 11.17 -11.89 14.69
C VAL A 65 10.32 -10.61 14.73
N ARG A 66 10.84 -9.49 14.18
CA ARG A 66 10.08 -8.25 14.02
C ARG A 66 8.80 -8.44 13.19
N GLY A 67 8.87 -9.14 12.05
CA GLY A 67 7.71 -9.41 11.19
C GLY A 67 6.64 -10.22 11.92
N GLN A 68 7.06 -11.28 12.63
CA GLN A 68 6.14 -12.09 13.44
C GLN A 68 5.47 -11.27 14.55
N ILE A 69 6.23 -10.39 15.22
CA ILE A 69 5.70 -9.49 16.25
C ILE A 69 4.74 -8.47 15.66
N LEU A 70 5.05 -7.90 14.48
CA LEU A 70 4.17 -6.99 13.78
C LEU A 70 2.82 -7.66 13.45
N ASP A 71 2.84 -8.88 12.92
CA ASP A 71 1.63 -9.63 12.60
C ASP A 71 0.82 -9.97 13.86
N ALA A 72 1.49 -10.36 14.95
CA ALA A 72 0.84 -10.60 16.24
C ALA A 72 0.17 -9.34 16.81
N LEU A 73 0.85 -8.19 16.76
CA LEU A 73 0.32 -6.90 17.22
C LEU A 73 -0.87 -6.44 16.37
N ARG A 74 -0.79 -6.61 15.04
CA ARG A 74 -1.89 -6.36 14.11
C ARG A 74 -3.11 -7.22 14.43
N SER A 75 -2.89 -8.49 14.73
CA SER A 75 -3.96 -9.39 15.18
C SER A 75 -4.57 -8.91 16.51
N ALA A 76 -3.75 -8.56 17.49
CA ALA A 76 -4.21 -8.13 18.81
C ALA A 76 -4.99 -6.80 18.77
N LEU A 77 -4.63 -5.88 17.88
CA LEU A 77 -5.43 -4.68 17.57
C LEU A 77 -6.76 -5.06 16.93
N GLY A 78 -6.73 -5.96 15.94
CA GLY A 78 -7.91 -6.39 15.20
C GLY A 78 -8.94 -7.17 16.03
N THR A 79 -8.48 -7.96 17.01
CA THR A 79 -9.34 -8.73 17.93
C THR A 79 -9.78 -7.93 19.15
N GLY A 80 -9.25 -6.72 19.36
CA GLY A 80 -9.53 -5.90 20.54
C GLY A 80 -8.81 -6.35 21.80
N GLU A 81 -7.78 -7.19 21.70
CA GLU A 81 -6.89 -7.50 22.82
C GLU A 81 -6.02 -6.31 23.23
N LEU A 82 -5.68 -5.45 22.26
CA LEU A 82 -5.13 -4.12 22.51
C LEU A 82 -6.26 -3.11 22.36
N LEU A 83 -6.66 -2.50 23.47
CA LEU A 83 -7.85 -1.67 23.55
C LEU A 83 -7.58 -0.27 22.98
N PRO A 84 -8.50 0.30 22.17
CA PRO A 84 -8.46 1.70 21.76
C PRO A 84 -8.28 2.65 22.95
N GLY A 85 -7.45 3.68 22.78
CA GLY A 85 -7.19 4.70 23.80
C GLY A 85 -6.18 4.29 24.87
N GLU A 86 -5.90 2.99 25.05
CA GLU A 86 -4.91 2.49 26.01
C GLU A 86 -3.47 2.64 25.52
N VAL A 87 -2.54 2.77 26.46
CA VAL A 87 -1.10 2.93 26.21
C VAL A 87 -0.35 1.66 26.57
N TYR A 88 0.35 1.09 25.60
CA TYR A 88 1.19 -0.10 25.77
C TYR A 88 2.67 0.26 25.63
N SER A 89 3.49 -0.24 26.55
CA SER A 89 4.94 -0.08 26.49
C SER A 89 5.59 -1.24 25.75
N ALA A 90 6.66 -0.95 25.00
CA ALA A 90 7.41 -2.00 24.30
C ALA A 90 8.00 -3.08 25.24
N PRO A 91 8.49 -2.76 26.46
CA PRO A 91 8.90 -3.78 27.42
C PRO A 91 7.75 -4.72 27.85
N ALA A 92 6.59 -4.17 28.22
CA ALA A 92 5.45 -4.98 28.68
C ALA A 92 4.94 -5.92 27.58
N LEU A 93 4.85 -5.41 26.35
CA LEU A 93 4.52 -6.23 25.18
C LEU A 93 5.62 -7.26 24.87
N GLY A 94 6.90 -6.91 25.06
CA GLY A 94 8.03 -7.84 24.92
C GLY A 94 7.93 -9.02 25.88
N ASP A 95 7.64 -8.75 27.15
CA ASP A 95 7.41 -9.79 28.17
C ASP A 95 6.24 -10.69 27.78
N ARG A 96 5.14 -10.10 27.27
CA ARG A 96 3.95 -10.84 26.79
C ARG A 96 4.27 -11.77 25.61
N PHE A 97 5.11 -11.32 24.68
CA PHE A 97 5.47 -12.09 23.48
C PHE A 97 6.73 -12.94 23.65
N GLY A 98 7.38 -12.92 24.82
CA GLY A 98 8.61 -13.66 25.09
C GLY A 98 9.82 -13.17 24.29
N VAL A 99 9.87 -11.87 23.93
CA VAL A 99 10.95 -11.26 23.14
C VAL A 99 11.47 -9.99 23.83
N SER A 100 12.63 -9.50 23.39
CA SER A 100 13.14 -8.21 23.88
C SER A 100 12.28 -7.03 23.40
N ALA A 101 12.41 -5.88 24.07
CA ALA A 101 11.64 -4.68 23.74
C ALA A 101 12.00 -4.07 22.36
N THR A 102 13.17 -4.38 21.80
CA THR A 102 13.65 -3.80 20.53
C THR A 102 12.77 -4.17 19.33
N PRO A 103 12.55 -5.46 18.98
CA PRO A 103 11.69 -5.83 17.86
C PRO A 103 10.23 -5.37 18.05
N VAL A 104 9.75 -5.30 19.29
CA VAL A 104 8.43 -4.75 19.61
C VAL A 104 8.37 -3.27 19.32
N ARG A 105 9.37 -2.48 19.72
CA ARG A 105 9.42 -1.04 19.46
C ARG A 105 9.43 -0.76 17.96
N GLU A 106 10.20 -1.52 17.19
CA GLU A 106 10.26 -1.38 15.73
C GLU A 106 8.92 -1.72 15.07
N ALA A 107 8.25 -2.77 15.53
CA ALA A 107 6.90 -3.12 15.06
C ALA A 107 5.86 -2.06 15.44
N MET A 108 5.89 -1.55 16.67
CA MET A 108 4.98 -0.48 17.10
C MET A 108 5.24 0.86 16.39
N GLN A 109 6.50 1.18 16.04
CA GLN A 109 6.79 2.33 15.18
C GLN A 109 6.23 2.17 13.78
N GLN A 110 6.31 0.96 13.22
CA GLN A 110 5.67 0.65 11.95
C GLN A 110 4.15 0.83 12.03
N LEU A 111 3.52 0.35 13.11
CA LEU A 111 2.09 0.58 13.37
C LEU A 111 1.73 2.06 13.58
N ALA A 112 2.68 2.87 14.07
CA ALA A 112 2.50 4.30 14.21
C ALA A 112 2.51 5.01 12.84
N LEU A 113 3.40 4.59 11.94
CA LEU A 113 3.37 5.03 10.54
C LEU A 113 2.08 4.59 9.83
N GLU A 114 1.54 3.43 10.20
CA GLU A 114 0.25 2.93 9.73
C GLU A 114 -0.95 3.61 10.42
N GLY A 115 -0.73 4.50 11.40
CA GLY A 115 -1.80 5.25 12.07
C GLY A 115 -2.73 4.39 12.93
N ALA A 116 -2.31 3.17 13.30
CA ALA A 116 -3.02 2.28 14.21
C ALA A 116 -2.69 2.58 15.69
N VAL A 117 -1.51 3.16 15.93
CA VAL A 117 -1.08 3.64 17.24
C VAL A 117 -0.45 5.03 17.11
N GLU A 118 -0.38 5.79 18.20
CA GLU A 118 0.40 7.04 18.29
C GLU A 118 1.53 6.89 19.30
N VAL A 119 2.66 7.55 19.06
CA VAL A 119 3.79 7.54 20.00
C VAL A 119 3.46 8.45 21.18
N VAL A 120 3.50 7.89 22.40
CA VAL A 120 3.36 8.65 23.64
C VAL A 120 4.75 8.77 24.29
N PRO A 121 5.36 9.97 24.30
CA PRO A 121 6.71 10.17 24.85
C PRO A 121 6.86 9.58 26.25
N ASN A 122 7.92 8.80 26.46
CA ASN A 122 8.27 8.14 27.73
C ASN A 122 7.23 7.15 28.29
N ARG A 123 6.12 6.85 27.58
CA ARG A 123 5.09 5.90 28.04
C ARG A 123 4.93 4.70 27.12
N GLY A 124 5.14 4.87 25.82
CA GLY A 124 5.01 3.81 24.83
C GLY A 124 4.18 4.27 23.64
N PHE A 125 3.16 3.50 23.32
CA PHE A 125 2.31 3.71 22.15
C PHE A 125 0.85 3.61 22.56
N ARG A 126 0.03 4.59 22.20
CA ARG A 126 -1.41 4.54 22.43
C ARG A 126 -2.11 3.95 21.23
N VAL A 127 -3.04 3.02 21.43
CA VAL A 127 -3.92 2.57 20.36
C VAL A 127 -4.81 3.73 19.94
N VAL A 128 -4.84 4.03 18.65
CA VAL A 128 -5.67 5.13 18.14
C VAL A 128 -7.14 4.76 18.33
N GLU A 129 -7.87 5.62 19.04
CA GLU A 129 -9.31 5.54 19.18
C GLU A 129 -9.94 6.59 18.26
N ARG A 130 -10.59 6.15 17.19
CA ARG A 130 -11.40 7.05 16.36
C ARG A 130 -12.85 6.94 16.80
N GLY A 131 -13.43 8.07 17.19
CA GLY A 131 -14.86 8.13 17.48
C GLY A 131 -15.67 7.84 16.22
N ALA A 132 -16.87 7.29 16.37
CA ALA A 132 -17.79 7.02 15.27
C ALA A 132 -18.04 8.26 14.37
N ARG A 133 -18.01 9.46 14.97
CA ARG A 133 -18.11 10.72 14.25
C ARG A 133 -16.94 10.96 13.28
N GLU A 134 -15.69 10.80 13.71
CA GLU A 134 -14.54 10.99 12.82
C GLU A 134 -14.56 9.96 11.69
N LEU A 135 -14.94 8.71 11.99
CA LEU A 135 -15.09 7.68 10.97
C LEU A 135 -16.14 8.04 9.92
N ALA A 136 -17.29 8.57 10.35
CA ALA A 136 -18.34 9.06 9.45
C ALA A 136 -17.87 10.26 8.61
N GLU A 137 -17.18 11.22 9.21
CA GLU A 137 -16.61 12.39 8.50
C GLU A 137 -15.57 11.94 7.44
N LEU A 138 -14.76 10.92 7.76
CA LEU A 138 -13.80 10.36 6.80
C LEU A 138 -14.48 9.57 5.68
N ALA A 139 -15.54 8.81 5.99
CA ALA A 139 -16.34 8.10 4.99
C ALA A 139 -17.02 9.09 4.02
N GLU A 140 -17.56 10.19 4.53
CA GLU A 140 -18.14 11.26 3.71
C GLU A 140 -17.10 11.85 2.74
N ILE A 141 -15.89 12.15 3.22
CA ILE A 141 -14.81 12.66 2.37
C ILE A 141 -14.43 11.64 1.29
N ARG A 142 -14.36 10.34 1.64
CA ARG A 142 -14.08 9.26 0.69
C ARG A 142 -15.16 9.19 -0.39
N GLY A 143 -16.43 9.20 0.00
CA GLY A 143 -17.56 9.20 -0.94
C GLY A 143 -17.49 10.36 -1.94
N LEU A 144 -17.15 11.56 -1.46
CA LEU A 144 -17.00 12.75 -2.33
C LEU A 144 -15.85 12.64 -3.34
N ILE A 145 -14.81 11.85 -3.06
CA ILE A 145 -13.62 11.71 -3.91
C ILE A 145 -13.70 10.46 -4.80
N GLU A 146 -14.01 9.31 -4.21
CA GLU A 146 -13.91 8.00 -4.86
C GLU A 146 -15.09 7.71 -5.80
N VAL A 147 -16.33 7.95 -5.35
CA VAL A 147 -17.54 7.67 -6.13
C VAL A 147 -17.52 8.33 -7.51
N PRO A 148 -17.28 9.66 -7.66
CA PRO A 148 -17.25 10.27 -8.99
C PRO A 148 -16.12 9.73 -9.86
N VAL A 149 -15.00 9.30 -9.27
CA VAL A 149 -13.89 8.69 -10.01
C VAL A 149 -14.27 7.31 -10.52
N ILE A 150 -14.81 6.45 -9.67
CA ILE A 150 -15.21 5.09 -10.04
C ILE A 150 -16.29 5.14 -11.12
N LEU A 151 -17.31 6.00 -10.98
CA LEU A 151 -18.36 6.18 -11.98
C LEU A 151 -17.83 6.69 -13.32
N ARG A 152 -16.84 7.59 -13.31
CA ARG A 152 -16.18 8.03 -14.53
C ARG A 152 -15.41 6.88 -15.16
N LEU A 153 -14.62 6.14 -14.38
CA LEU A 153 -13.82 5.02 -14.88
C LEU A 153 -14.68 3.92 -15.47
N ALA A 154 -15.79 3.57 -14.81
CA ALA A 154 -16.75 2.58 -15.29
C ALA A 154 -17.26 2.87 -16.70
N ARG A 155 -17.30 4.15 -17.11
CA ARG A 155 -17.72 4.58 -18.46
C ARG A 155 -16.58 4.65 -19.47
N THR A 156 -15.33 4.79 -19.02
CA THR A 156 -14.19 5.13 -19.90
C THR A 156 -13.17 4.01 -20.04
N VAL A 157 -13.09 3.10 -19.06
CA VAL A 157 -12.16 1.96 -19.09
C VAL A 157 -12.84 0.79 -19.82
N PRO A 158 -12.16 0.12 -20.77
CA PRO A 158 -12.69 -1.07 -21.43
C PRO A 158 -13.06 -2.16 -20.42
N CYS A 159 -14.20 -2.83 -20.63
CA CYS A 159 -14.76 -3.75 -19.65
C CYS A 159 -13.82 -4.92 -19.31
N GLU A 160 -13.02 -5.36 -20.28
CA GLU A 160 -12.08 -6.47 -20.16
C GLU A 160 -10.96 -6.19 -19.15
N ARG A 161 -10.61 -4.91 -18.97
CA ARG A 161 -9.57 -4.48 -18.04
C ARG A 161 -9.97 -4.71 -16.58
N TRP A 162 -11.26 -4.74 -16.27
CA TRP A 162 -11.75 -4.94 -14.91
C TRP A 162 -11.50 -6.35 -14.38
N ALA A 163 -11.32 -7.34 -15.26
CA ALA A 163 -10.94 -8.68 -14.87
C ALA A 163 -9.58 -8.73 -14.14
N GLU A 164 -8.71 -7.72 -14.33
CA GLU A 164 -7.45 -7.57 -13.60
C GLU A 164 -7.65 -7.39 -12.08
N LEU A 165 -8.82 -6.91 -11.65
CA LEU A 165 -9.15 -6.70 -10.23
C LEU A 165 -9.70 -7.95 -9.53
N GLY A 166 -10.12 -8.97 -10.27
CA GLY A 166 -10.71 -10.20 -9.72
C GLY A 166 -9.85 -10.86 -8.63
N PRO A 167 -8.54 -11.10 -8.85
CA PRO A 167 -7.67 -11.69 -7.83
C PRO A 167 -7.57 -10.88 -6.53
N LEU A 168 -7.67 -9.54 -6.61
CA LEU A 168 -7.64 -8.64 -5.45
C LEU A 168 -8.97 -8.68 -4.69
N ALA A 169 -10.10 -8.67 -5.39
CA ALA A 169 -11.41 -8.84 -4.78
C ALA A 169 -11.50 -10.17 -4.03
N GLU A 170 -11.07 -11.28 -4.64
CA GLU A 170 -11.02 -12.58 -3.96
C GLU A 170 -10.04 -12.62 -2.79
N ALA A 171 -8.91 -11.91 -2.88
CA ALA A 171 -7.97 -11.79 -1.77
C ALA A 171 -8.62 -11.09 -0.56
N SER A 172 -9.44 -10.06 -0.80
CA SER A 172 -10.21 -9.40 0.26
C SER A 172 -11.20 -10.37 0.93
N VAL A 173 -11.87 -11.24 0.17
CA VAL A 173 -12.78 -12.27 0.71
C VAL A 173 -12.02 -13.30 1.55
N ARG A 174 -10.87 -13.78 1.06
CA ARG A 174 -10.02 -14.71 1.84
C ARG A 174 -9.54 -14.06 3.14
N ALA A 175 -9.16 -12.79 3.08
CA ALA A 175 -8.73 -12.03 4.25
C ALA A 175 -9.88 -11.82 5.25
N ALA A 176 -11.08 -11.46 4.79
CA ALA A 176 -12.27 -11.32 5.64
C ALA A 176 -12.61 -12.62 6.37
N ARG A 177 -12.56 -13.77 5.67
CA ARG A 177 -12.81 -15.11 6.26
C ARG A 177 -11.84 -15.49 7.37
N SER A 178 -10.63 -14.92 7.38
CA SER A 178 -9.66 -15.16 8.46
C SER A 178 -10.07 -14.48 9.78
N GLY A 179 -11.00 -13.51 9.74
CA GLY A 179 -11.37 -12.67 10.88
C GLY A 179 -10.30 -11.66 11.29
N CYS A 180 -9.11 -11.68 10.66
CA CYS A 180 -8.04 -10.74 10.95
C CYS A 180 -8.30 -9.40 10.26
N ARG A 181 -8.76 -8.40 11.03
CA ARG A 181 -9.02 -7.04 10.53
C ARG A 181 -7.82 -6.40 9.85
N ALA A 182 -6.62 -6.63 10.38
CA ALA A 182 -5.41 -6.07 9.78
C ALA A 182 -5.09 -6.69 8.42
N THR A 183 -5.27 -8.01 8.28
CA THR A 183 -5.11 -8.70 6.99
C THR A 183 -6.17 -8.24 5.99
N TYR A 184 -7.42 -8.08 6.44
CA TYR A 184 -8.47 -7.51 5.60
C TYR A 184 -8.13 -6.08 5.16
N ALA A 185 -7.71 -5.22 6.09
CA ALA A 185 -7.36 -3.83 5.80
C ALA A 185 -6.24 -3.68 4.76
N GLU A 186 -5.27 -4.60 4.72
CA GLU A 186 -4.26 -4.63 3.66
C GLU A 186 -4.86 -5.02 2.30
N ALA A 187 -5.67 -6.09 2.27
CA ALA A 187 -6.30 -6.57 1.03
C ALA A 187 -7.30 -5.57 0.44
N ASP A 188 -8.09 -4.93 1.31
CA ASP A 188 -9.04 -3.87 0.98
C ASP A 188 -8.34 -2.65 0.37
N ARG A 189 -7.27 -2.15 1.02
CA ARG A 189 -6.45 -1.07 0.46
C ARG A 189 -5.84 -1.44 -0.90
N ALA A 190 -5.34 -2.66 -1.06
CA ALA A 190 -4.76 -3.10 -2.31
C ALA A 190 -5.82 -3.13 -3.45
N PHE A 191 -7.04 -3.58 -3.17
CA PHE A 191 -8.15 -3.55 -4.12
C PHE A 191 -8.50 -2.12 -4.53
N HIS A 192 -8.71 -1.23 -3.56
CA HIS A 192 -9.05 0.17 -3.82
C HIS A 192 -7.96 0.94 -4.55
N GLY A 193 -6.70 0.75 -4.16
CA GLY A 193 -5.55 1.36 -4.84
C GLY A 193 -5.47 0.94 -6.30
N ALA A 194 -5.69 -0.35 -6.60
CA ALA A 194 -5.71 -0.85 -7.96
C ALA A 194 -6.90 -0.30 -8.78
N LEU A 195 -8.10 -0.28 -8.20
CA LEU A 195 -9.30 0.27 -8.83
C LEU A 195 -9.14 1.75 -9.19
N LEU A 196 -8.69 2.57 -8.24
CA LEU A 196 -8.45 3.99 -8.47
C LEU A 196 -7.21 4.24 -9.34
N GLY A 197 -6.28 3.28 -9.41
CA GLY A 197 -5.10 3.30 -10.27
C GLY A 197 -5.42 3.44 -11.75
N PHE A 198 -6.58 2.91 -12.21
CA PHE A 198 -7.06 3.11 -13.58
C PHE A 198 -7.30 4.60 -13.94
N SER A 199 -7.38 5.50 -12.95
CA SER A 199 -7.47 6.94 -13.20
C SER A 199 -6.18 7.56 -13.75
N GLY A 200 -5.02 6.89 -13.57
CA GLY A 200 -3.71 7.48 -13.85
C GLY A 200 -3.33 8.66 -12.95
N ASN A 201 -4.17 9.01 -11.96
CA ASN A 201 -3.94 10.13 -11.06
C ASN A 201 -3.28 9.64 -9.76
N GLY A 202 -1.95 9.63 -9.73
CA GLY A 202 -1.19 9.16 -8.56
C GLY A 202 -1.42 9.97 -7.28
N GLN A 203 -1.76 11.26 -7.37
CA GLN A 203 -2.09 12.05 -6.18
C GLN A 203 -3.43 11.64 -5.58
N LEU A 204 -4.42 11.34 -6.42
CA LEU A 204 -5.72 10.83 -5.99
C LEU A 204 -5.57 9.50 -5.26
N VAL A 205 -4.83 8.55 -5.85
CA VAL A 205 -4.59 7.23 -5.24
C VAL A 205 -3.93 7.40 -3.86
N ARG A 206 -2.90 8.24 -3.75
CA ARG A 206 -2.22 8.49 -2.47
C ARG A 206 -3.13 9.08 -1.40
N ILE A 207 -4.03 10.00 -1.77
CA ILE A 207 -4.99 10.60 -0.83
C ILE A 207 -6.04 9.56 -0.40
N ALA A 208 -6.60 8.80 -1.34
CA ALA A 208 -7.59 7.76 -1.04
C ALA A 208 -7.01 6.68 -0.13
N GLU A 209 -5.78 6.20 -0.40
CA GLU A 209 -5.09 5.22 0.45
C GLU A 209 -4.88 5.72 1.89
N ASP A 210 -4.65 7.02 2.08
CA ASP A 210 -4.55 7.62 3.41
C ASP A 210 -5.89 7.64 4.14
N LEU A 211 -6.96 8.02 3.44
CA LEU A 211 -8.31 8.03 4.00
C LEU A 211 -8.79 6.61 4.32
N HIS A 212 -8.51 5.62 3.48
CA HIS A 212 -8.75 4.20 3.78
C HIS A 212 -8.07 3.79 5.07
N ARG A 213 -6.75 4.00 5.18
CA ARG A 213 -5.97 3.65 6.38
C ARG A 213 -6.57 4.26 7.66
N ARG A 214 -7.14 5.46 7.57
CA ARG A 214 -7.80 6.12 8.70
C ARG A 214 -9.20 5.56 9.01
N THR A 215 -9.93 5.05 8.03
CA THR A 215 -11.29 4.49 8.18
C THR A 215 -11.33 3.04 8.65
N GLN A 216 -10.27 2.24 8.42
CA GLN A 216 -10.23 0.81 8.77
C GLN A 216 -10.24 0.47 10.28
N GLN A 217 -10.29 1.46 11.16
CA GLN A 217 -10.44 1.25 12.62
C GLN A 217 -11.92 1.11 13.06
N GLY A 218 -12.87 1.15 12.11
CA GLY A 218 -14.29 0.95 12.37
C GLY A 218 -14.72 -0.51 12.51
N GLY A 219 -15.80 -0.73 13.27
CA GLY A 219 -16.46 -2.03 13.41
C GLY A 219 -17.48 -2.26 12.29
N GLY A 220 -17.06 -2.85 11.18
CA GLY A 220 -17.92 -3.32 10.08
C GLY A 220 -17.94 -4.84 9.92
N ASP A 221 -18.88 -5.34 9.13
CA ASP A 221 -18.92 -6.75 8.68
C ASP A 221 -17.99 -6.93 7.48
N LEU A 222 -16.77 -7.39 7.78
CA LEU A 222 -15.73 -7.64 6.78
C LEU A 222 -16.19 -8.57 5.65
N SER A 223 -17.11 -9.51 5.93
CA SER A 223 -17.55 -10.48 4.94
C SER A 223 -18.52 -9.88 3.94
N ALA A 224 -19.43 -9.03 4.41
CA ALA A 224 -20.28 -8.21 3.55
C ALA A 224 -19.42 -7.28 2.71
N ASP A 225 -18.47 -6.57 3.35
CA ASP A 225 -17.62 -5.61 2.66
C ASP A 225 -16.79 -6.24 1.52
N ALA A 226 -16.20 -7.40 1.81
CA ALA A 226 -15.43 -8.16 0.83
C ALA A 226 -16.31 -8.72 -0.31
N ALA A 227 -17.55 -9.10 -0.02
CA ALA A 227 -18.47 -9.61 -1.05
C ALA A 227 -18.85 -8.50 -2.04
N ASP A 228 -18.98 -7.27 -1.57
CA ASP A 228 -19.29 -6.13 -2.43
C ASP A 228 -18.13 -5.77 -3.38
N HIS A 229 -16.87 -6.03 -3.01
CA HIS A 229 -15.75 -5.95 -3.97
C HIS A 229 -15.93 -6.89 -5.17
N VAL A 230 -16.37 -8.13 -4.91
CA VAL A 230 -16.59 -9.11 -5.98
C VAL A 230 -17.76 -8.66 -6.86
N ARG A 231 -18.87 -8.26 -6.25
CA ARG A 231 -20.05 -7.76 -6.97
C ARG A 231 -19.73 -6.52 -7.82
N LEU A 232 -18.88 -5.63 -7.31
CA LEU A 232 -18.44 -4.45 -8.05
C LEU A 232 -17.62 -4.84 -9.27
N VAL A 233 -16.67 -5.76 -9.13
CA VAL A 233 -15.87 -6.26 -10.27
C VAL A 233 -16.77 -6.93 -11.30
N GLU A 234 -17.72 -7.77 -10.89
CA GLU A 234 -18.68 -8.42 -11.78
C GLU A 234 -19.52 -7.39 -12.55
N ALA A 235 -20.03 -6.36 -11.86
CA ALA A 235 -20.79 -5.28 -12.49
C ALA A 235 -19.95 -4.47 -13.48
N LEU A 236 -18.70 -4.15 -13.12
CA LEU A 236 -17.75 -3.46 -14.00
C LEU A 236 -17.41 -4.28 -15.25
N VAL A 237 -17.13 -5.58 -15.10
CA VAL A 237 -16.87 -6.51 -16.22
C VAL A 237 -18.10 -6.64 -17.11
N GLY A 238 -19.30 -6.71 -16.52
CA GLY A 238 -20.57 -6.78 -17.24
C GLY A 238 -21.03 -5.47 -17.88
N GLY A 239 -20.34 -4.35 -17.60
CA GLY A 239 -20.75 -3.01 -18.04
C GLY A 239 -22.05 -2.51 -17.40
N ASP A 240 -22.46 -3.09 -16.26
CA ASP A 240 -23.68 -2.73 -15.54
C ASP A 240 -23.44 -1.47 -14.68
N LEU A 241 -23.53 -0.32 -15.33
CA LEU A 241 -23.32 0.98 -14.69
C LEU A 241 -24.31 1.30 -13.57
N GLU A 242 -25.51 0.72 -13.59
CA GLU A 242 -26.50 0.99 -12.56
C GLU A 242 -26.18 0.22 -11.28
N THR A 243 -25.83 -1.07 -11.41
CA THR A 243 -25.30 -1.84 -10.26
C THR A 243 -24.04 -1.21 -9.70
N VAL A 244 -23.12 -0.74 -10.56
CA VAL A 244 -21.93 0.01 -10.09
C VAL A 244 -22.34 1.23 -9.28
N ARG A 245 -23.30 2.04 -9.75
CA ARG A 245 -23.77 3.25 -9.06
C ARG A 245 -24.35 2.94 -7.69
N VAL A 246 -25.19 1.92 -7.60
CA VAL A 246 -25.81 1.50 -6.33
C VAL A 246 -24.72 1.04 -5.36
N LEU A 247 -23.85 0.12 -5.79
CA LEU A 247 -22.78 -0.41 -4.95
C LEU A 247 -21.85 0.68 -4.43
N VAL A 248 -21.40 1.60 -5.29
CA VAL A 248 -20.47 2.65 -4.83
C VAL A 248 -21.13 3.70 -3.95
N GLY A 249 -22.45 3.92 -4.09
CA GLY A 249 -23.19 4.90 -3.30
C GLY A 249 -23.58 4.39 -1.91
N GLU A 250 -23.84 3.08 -1.77
CA GLU A 250 -24.19 2.46 -0.49
C GLU A 250 -22.96 2.01 0.31
N HIS A 251 -21.86 1.66 -0.37
CA HIS A 251 -20.75 0.92 0.24
C HIS A 251 -19.45 1.73 0.44
N PHE A 252 -19.27 2.83 -0.30
CA PHE A 252 -18.08 3.69 -0.20
C PHE A 252 -18.39 5.10 0.32
N GLY A 253 -19.55 5.28 0.96
CA GLY A 253 -20.01 6.53 1.59
C GLY A 253 -20.23 6.41 3.09
#